data_AF-A0A246FJ91-F1
#
_entry.id   AF-A0A246FJ91-F1
#
_cell.length_a   1.000
_cell.length_b   1.000
_cell.length_c   1.000
_cell.angle_alpha   90.00
_cell.angle_beta   90.00
_cell.angle_gamma   90.00
#
_symmetry.space_group_name_H-M   'P 1'
#
loop_
_entity.id
_entity.type
_entity.pdbx_description
1 polymer ?
#
loop_
_entity_poly.entity_id
_entity_poly.type
_entity_poly.pdbx_seq_one_letter_code
_entity_poly.pdbx_strand_id
1 'polypeptide(L)'
;MSDLPVSNAPFAATKKCPHCGRWTEWHQQPTNLCQHCGQVLEPARAAADERRQQQADAPLAPVLLIEIKPDDNLFVKFFKYLIRGGQLAFAAFMAFMMWLLAAVAG
;
A
#
# COMPACT_ATOMS: atom_id res chain seq x y z
N MET A 1 30.32 -5.11 -22.11
CA MET A 1 29.15 -5.02 -21.23
C MET A 1 28.06 -4.40 -22.08
N SER A 2 27.24 -5.25 -22.70
CA SER A 2 26.31 -4.84 -23.75
C SER A 2 25.00 -4.41 -23.11
N ASP A 3 24.62 -3.16 -23.26
CA ASP A 3 23.35 -2.62 -22.80
C ASP A 3 22.19 -3.34 -23.52
N LEU A 4 21.37 -4.05 -22.75
CA LEU A 4 20.12 -4.63 -23.24
C LEU A 4 19.08 -3.49 -23.40
N PRO A 5 18.40 -3.38 -24.54
CA PRO A 5 17.32 -2.43 -24.69
C PRO A 5 16.15 -2.87 -23.80
N VAL A 6 15.82 -2.04 -22.80
CA VAL A 6 14.57 -2.18 -22.02
C VAL A 6 13.41 -1.94 -22.99
N SER A 7 12.80 -3.02 -23.48
CA SER A 7 11.61 -2.93 -24.33
C SER A 7 10.43 -2.46 -23.48
N ASN A 8 10.19 -1.16 -23.42
CA ASN A 8 8.96 -0.55 -22.90
C ASN A 8 7.75 -0.76 -23.83
N ALA A 9 7.75 -1.84 -24.62
CA ALA A 9 6.61 -2.18 -25.46
C ALA A 9 5.47 -2.65 -24.54
N PRO A 10 4.32 -1.95 -24.49
CA PRO A 10 3.18 -2.45 -23.75
C PRO A 10 2.81 -3.81 -24.34
N PHE A 11 2.67 -4.83 -23.50
CA PHE A 11 2.20 -6.13 -23.95
C PHE A 11 0.81 -5.94 -24.57
N ALA A 12 0.73 -6.02 -25.90
CA ALA A 12 -0.51 -5.91 -26.63
C ALA A 12 -1.27 -7.24 -26.51
N ALA A 13 -2.30 -7.26 -25.68
CA ALA A 13 -3.25 -8.36 -25.59
C ALA A 13 -4.59 -7.93 -26.16
N THR A 14 -5.47 -8.88 -26.49
CA THR A 14 -6.85 -8.59 -26.85
C THR A 14 -7.78 -9.19 -25.81
N LYS A 15 -8.88 -8.48 -25.53
CA LYS A 15 -9.90 -8.94 -24.59
C LYS A 15 -11.29 -8.69 -25.15
N LYS A 16 -12.22 -9.59 -24.85
CA LYS A 16 -13.63 -9.45 -25.20
C LYS A 16 -14.31 -8.48 -24.23
N CYS A 17 -14.97 -7.44 -24.77
CA CYS A 17 -15.71 -6.46 -23.98
C CYS A 17 -16.98 -7.11 -23.37
N PRO A 18 -17.23 -6.97 -22.05
CA PRO A 18 -18.43 -7.51 -21.41
C PRO A 18 -19.72 -6.75 -21.79
N HIS A 19 -19.62 -5.53 -22.31
CA HIS A 19 -20.78 -4.69 -22.66
C HIS A 19 -21.27 -4.90 -24.10
N CYS A 20 -20.36 -4.94 -25.08
CA CYS A 20 -20.72 -5.05 -26.51
C CYS A 20 -20.34 -6.39 -27.14
N GLY A 21 -19.61 -7.25 -26.42
CA GLY A 21 -19.20 -8.58 -26.88
C GLY A 21 -18.11 -8.60 -27.96
N ARG A 22 -17.58 -7.45 -28.38
CA ARG A 22 -16.51 -7.36 -29.39
C ARG A 22 -15.13 -7.50 -28.74
N TRP A 23 -14.18 -8.02 -29.51
CA TRP A 23 -12.77 -8.02 -29.13
C TRP A 23 -12.16 -6.63 -29.35
N THR A 24 -11.35 -6.18 -28.39
CA THR A 24 -10.68 -4.89 -28.45
C THR A 24 -9.28 -5.04 -27.83
N GLU A 25 -8.37 -4.15 -28.21
CA GLU A 25 -7.03 -4.12 -27.66
C GLU A 25 -7.05 -3.82 -26.15
N TRP A 26 -6.18 -4.48 -25.41
CA TRP A 26 -6.13 -4.42 -23.96
C TRP A 26 -4.68 -4.32 -23.48
N HIS A 27 -4.35 -3.18 -22.88
CA HIS A 27 -3.02 -2.88 -22.34
C HIS A 27 -2.89 -3.26 -20.85
N GLN A 28 -3.75 -4.14 -20.33
CA GLN A 28 -3.74 -4.61 -18.93
C GLN A 28 -3.92 -3.53 -17.86
N GLN A 29 -4.34 -2.33 -18.25
CA GLN A 29 -4.71 -1.25 -17.32
C GLN A 29 -6.20 -1.36 -16.91
N PRO A 30 -6.55 -1.06 -15.65
CA PRO A 30 -7.92 -1.14 -15.13
C PRO A 30 -8.87 -0.13 -15.80
N THR A 31 -8.32 0.97 -16.28
CA THR A 31 -9.02 2.09 -16.92
C THR A 31 -9.18 1.93 -18.44
N ASN A 32 -8.73 0.80 -19.02
CA ASN A 32 -8.86 0.58 -20.46
C ASN A 32 -10.32 0.64 -20.90
N LEU A 33 -10.58 1.44 -21.94
CA LEU A 33 -11.89 1.63 -22.55
C LEU A 33 -12.00 0.81 -23.84
N CYS A 34 -13.21 0.37 -24.16
CA CYS A 34 -13.47 -0.36 -25.39
C CYS A 34 -13.45 0.59 -26.58
N GLN A 35 -12.64 0.29 -27.60
CA GLN A 35 -12.57 1.09 -28.84
C GLN A 35 -13.90 1.12 -29.62
N HIS A 36 -14.84 0.20 -29.33
CA HIS A 36 -16.13 0.11 -30.04
C HIS A 36 -17.28 0.81 -29.32
N CYS A 37 -17.36 0.70 -27.99
CA CYS A 37 -18.48 1.23 -27.21
C CYS A 37 -18.09 2.23 -26.12
N GLY A 38 -16.80 2.50 -25.92
CA GLY A 38 -16.30 3.46 -24.93
C GLY A 38 -16.43 3.03 -23.47
N GLN A 39 -16.99 1.85 -23.19
CA GLN A 39 -17.16 1.34 -21.82
C GLN A 39 -15.87 0.74 -21.28
N VAL A 40 -15.70 0.77 -19.95
CA VAL A 40 -14.55 0.18 -19.25
C VAL A 40 -14.52 -1.34 -19.49
N LEU A 41 -13.37 -1.88 -19.87
CA LEU A 41 -13.20 -3.32 -20.15
C LEU A 41 -13.31 -4.19 -18.90
N GLU A 42 -12.82 -3.69 -17.76
CA GLU A 42 -12.71 -4.42 -16.51
C GLU A 42 -13.32 -3.65 -15.33
N PRO A 43 -14.66 -3.44 -15.31
CA PRO A 43 -15.30 -2.63 -14.26
C PRO A 43 -15.05 -3.18 -12.86
N ALA A 44 -14.97 -4.51 -12.70
CA ALA A 44 -14.67 -5.14 -11.41
C ALA A 44 -13.23 -4.86 -10.93
N ARG A 45 -12.24 -4.82 -11.83
CA ARG A 45 -10.86 -4.50 -11.46
C ARG A 45 -10.71 -3.01 -11.18
N ALA A 46 -11.32 -2.16 -12.01
CA ALA A 46 -11.36 -0.71 -11.78
C ALA A 46 -11.94 -0.38 -10.40
N ALA A 47 -13.07 -0.98 -10.03
CA ALA A 47 -13.66 -0.79 -8.71
C ALA A 47 -12.79 -1.34 -7.56
N ALA A 48 -12.07 -2.45 -7.79
CA ALA A 48 -11.15 -2.99 -6.79
C ALA A 48 -9.91 -2.09 -6.60
N ASP A 49 -9.40 -1.50 -7.68
CA ASP A 49 -8.28 -0.56 -7.63
C ASP A 49 -8.68 0.76 -7.01
N GLU A 50 -9.88 1.27 -7.29
CA GLU A 50 -10.42 2.44 -6.61
C GLU A 50 -10.56 2.19 -5.11
N ARG A 51 -11.03 1.00 -4.68
CA ARG A 51 -11.05 0.62 -3.26
C ARG A 51 -9.66 0.53 -2.65
N ARG A 52 -8.67 0.02 -3.39
CA ARG A 52 -7.27 -0.01 -2.94
C ARG A 52 -6.68 1.38 -2.82
N GLN A 53 -6.98 2.29 -3.76
CA GLN A 53 -6.59 3.69 -3.70
C GLN A 53 -7.25 4.37 -2.50
N GLN A 54 -8.54 4.18 -2.28
CA GLN A 54 -9.23 4.69 -1.09
C GLN A 54 -8.63 4.16 0.22
N GLN A 55 -8.08 2.95 0.25
CA GLN A 55 -7.37 2.41 1.41
C GLN A 55 -5.94 2.95 1.57
N ALA A 56 -5.27 3.27 0.46
CA ALA A 56 -3.93 3.86 0.45
C ALA A 56 -3.96 5.35 0.79
N ASP A 57 -4.98 6.06 0.29
CA ASP A 57 -5.26 7.47 0.54
C ASP A 57 -6.09 7.67 1.81
N ALA A 58 -6.63 6.59 2.38
CA ALA A 58 -7.17 6.64 3.74
C ALA A 58 -6.03 7.18 4.62
N PRO A 59 -6.27 8.25 5.39
CA PRO A 59 -5.27 8.74 6.32
C PRO A 59 -4.87 7.53 7.15
N LEU A 60 -3.59 7.19 7.12
CA LEU A 60 -3.02 6.05 7.84
C LEU A 60 -3.73 6.01 9.19
N ALA A 61 -4.65 5.04 9.37
CA ALA A 61 -5.31 4.86 10.64
C ALA A 61 -4.18 4.89 11.68
N PRO A 62 -4.31 5.59 12.82
CA PRO A 62 -3.21 5.95 13.71
C PRO A 62 -2.57 4.72 14.39
N VAL A 63 -1.97 3.87 13.56
CA VAL A 63 -1.27 2.63 13.86
C VAL A 63 0.16 2.95 14.33
N LEU A 64 0.53 4.24 14.34
CA LEU A 64 1.66 4.74 15.12
C LEU A 64 1.27 5.42 16.43
N LEU A 65 -0.02 5.57 16.74
CA LEU A 65 -0.46 6.20 17.98
C LEU A 65 -1.87 5.71 18.35
N ILE A 66 -1.99 4.53 18.99
CA ILE A 66 -3.19 4.09 19.76
C ILE A 66 -4.01 5.32 20.20
N GLU A 67 -5.12 5.60 19.54
CA GLU A 67 -5.86 6.82 19.82
C GLU A 67 -6.42 6.70 21.24
N ILE A 68 -5.91 7.53 22.15
CA ILE A 68 -6.36 7.56 23.54
C ILE A 68 -7.62 8.41 23.54
N LYS A 69 -8.79 7.77 23.39
CA LYS A 69 -10.06 8.45 23.58
C LYS A 69 -10.15 8.97 25.03
N PRO A 70 -10.62 10.21 25.25
CA PRO A 70 -10.75 10.78 26.59
C PRO A 70 -11.78 10.03 27.46
N ASP A 71 -12.65 9.19 26.89
CA ASP A 71 -13.63 8.35 27.60
C ASP A 71 -13.10 6.99 28.09
N ASP A 72 -11.85 6.61 27.79
CA ASP A 72 -11.30 5.35 28.28
C ASP A 72 -11.03 5.42 29.80
N ASN A 73 -11.42 4.36 30.52
CA ASN A 73 -11.19 4.19 31.95
C ASN A 73 -9.72 4.45 32.32
N LEU A 74 -9.47 5.21 33.39
CA LEU A 74 -8.16 5.76 33.77
C LEU A 74 -7.05 4.68 33.84
N PHE A 75 -7.41 3.47 34.26
CA PHE A 75 -6.51 2.31 34.31
C PHE A 75 -6.04 1.85 32.92
N VAL A 76 -6.93 1.84 31.92
CA VAL A 76 -6.61 1.45 30.54
C VAL A 76 -5.67 2.46 29.90
N LYS A 77 -5.82 3.75 30.21
CA LYS A 77 -4.89 4.80 29.75
C LYS A 77 -3.49 4.60 30.34
N PHE A 78 -3.38 4.33 31.64
CA PHE A 78 -2.08 4.10 32.29
C PHE A 78 -1.33 2.92 31.69
N PHE A 79 -2.00 1.78 31.47
CA PHE A 79 -1.39 0.62 30.83
C PHE A 79 -0.96 0.90 29.38
N LYS A 80 -1.78 1.64 28.61
CA LYS A 80 -1.42 2.06 27.24
C LYS A 80 -0.17 2.95 27.23
N TYR A 81 -0.01 3.86 28.20
CA TYR A 81 1.20 4.67 28.34
C TYR A 81 2.42 3.84 28.78
N LEU A 82 2.23 2.89 29.69
CA LEU A 82 3.31 2.02 30.16
C LEU A 82 3.86 1.15 29.03
N ILE A 83 2.98 0.56 28.21
CA ILE A 83 3.37 -0.25 27.04
C ILE A 83 4.09 0.61 25.99
N ARG A 84 3.60 1.83 25.72
CA ARG A 84 4.27 2.78 24.81
C ARG A 84 5.65 3.20 25.31
N GLY A 85 5.77 3.51 26.60
CA GLY A 85 7.05 3.82 27.24
C GLY A 85 8.02 2.64 27.14
N GLY A 86 7.53 1.41 27.38
CA GLY A 86 8.32 0.20 27.25
C GLY A 86 8.85 -0.04 25.84
N GLN A 87 8.02 0.15 24.80
CA GLN A 87 8.45 0.02 23.40
C GLN A 87 9.54 1.03 23.04
N LEU A 88 9.38 2.29 23.45
CA LEU A 88 10.38 3.34 23.20
C LEU A 88 11.69 3.06 23.96
N ALA A 89 11.60 2.64 25.22
CA ALA A 89 12.76 2.26 26.02
C ALA A 89 13.50 1.05 25.40
N PHE A 90 12.77 0.03 24.94
CA PHE A 90 13.36 -1.13 24.28
C PHE A 90 14.03 -0.76 22.94
N ALA A 91 13.37 0.04 22.11
CA ALA A 91 13.94 0.51 20.85
C ALA A 91 15.22 1.35 21.08
N ALA A 92 15.19 2.26 22.06
CA ALA A 92 16.36 3.06 22.44
C ALA A 92 17.50 2.17 22.98
N PHE A 93 17.18 1.18 23.80
CA PHE A 93 18.16 0.21 24.31
C PHE A 93 18.81 -0.60 23.20
N MET A 94 18.01 -1.14 22.26
CA MET A 94 18.52 -1.89 21.12
C MET A 94 19.39 -1.04 20.21
N ALA A 95 18.97 0.19 19.91
CA ALA A 95 19.76 1.13 19.12
C ALA A 95 21.09 1.46 19.79
N PHE A 96 21.08 1.67 21.12
CA PHE A 96 22.29 1.88 21.91
C PHE A 96 23.23 0.65 21.88
N MET A 97 22.69 -0.56 22.01
CA MET A 97 23.49 -1.80 21.89
C MET A 97 24.12 -1.94 20.51
N MET A 98 23.36 -1.68 19.43
CA MET A 98 23.89 -1.73 18.06
C MET A 98 25.00 -0.68 17.85
N TRP A 99 24.82 0.53 18.38
CA TRP A 99 25.85 1.57 18.33
C TRP A 99 27.11 1.15 19.10
N LEU A 100 26.98 0.56 20.30
CA LEU A 100 28.13 0.06 21.06
C LEU A 100 28.91 -1.01 20.28
N LEU A 101 28.21 -1.97 19.68
CA LEU A 101 28.83 -3.01 18.87
C LEU A 101 29.58 -2.40 17.67
N ALA A 102 28.96 -1.44 16.99
CA ALA A 102 29.59 -0.74 15.86
C ALA A 102 30.81 0.08 16.30
N ALA A 103 30.75 0.75 17.46
CA ALA A 103 31.85 1.54 17.99
C ALA A 103 33.04 0.68 18.45
N VAL A 104 32.80 -0.54 18.91
CA VAL A 104 33.85 -1.50 19.30
C VAL A 104 34.45 -2.22 18.09
N ALA A 105 33.65 -2.46 17.05
CA ALA A 105 34.11 -3.08 15.80
C ALA A 105 34.78 -2.09 14.83
N GLY A 106 34.64 -0.79 15.07
CA GLY A 106 35.24 0.30 14.30
C GLY A 106 36.69 0.58 14.64
#